data_AF-A0A2V8V797-F1
#
_entry.id   AF-A0A2V8V797-F1
#
_cell.length_a   1.000
_cell.length_b   1.000
_cell.length_c   1.000
_cell.angle_alpha   90.00
_cell.angle_beta   90.00
_cell.angle_gamma   90.00
#
_symmetry.space_group_name_H-M   'P 1'
#
loop_
_entity.id
_entity.type
_entity.pdbx_description
1 polymer ?
#
loop_
_entity_poly.entity_id
_entity_poly.type
_entity_poly.pdbx_seq_one_letter_code
_entity_poly.pdbx_strand_id
1 'polypeptide(L)'
;MSKPAQYVQSVHFEDFDGRQFERLVFAYLARTEKWLSLEWYGQTGSDLGRDIWGIRDLGEGRSETICAQCVNRCRLTFAKAKGGPCQVLNAPNGTPHRFRFVTRSAVSAKMRGTIQAHALANGIRDCDISSGAEFEEFLRRDAESLLKRFIEGEVFPDT
;
A
#
# COMPACT_ATOMS: atom_id res chain seq x y z
N MET A 1 -25.76 -28.52 -13.14
CA MET A 1 -26.39 -27.49 -12.29
C MET A 1 -25.54 -26.22 -12.40
N SER A 2 -26.13 -25.08 -12.77
CA SER A 2 -25.40 -23.81 -12.70
C SER A 2 -25.14 -23.47 -11.25
N LYS A 3 -23.92 -22.98 -10.93
CA LYS A 3 -23.65 -22.47 -9.59
C LYS A 3 -24.59 -21.28 -9.32
N PRO A 4 -25.20 -21.20 -8.13
CA PRO A 4 -26.01 -20.03 -7.78
C PRO A 4 -25.14 -18.77 -7.84
N ALA A 5 -25.76 -17.65 -8.22
CA ALA A 5 -25.10 -16.36 -8.16
C ALA A 5 -24.66 -16.09 -6.71
N GLN A 6 -23.38 -15.81 -6.52
CA GLN A 6 -22.82 -15.47 -5.22
C GLN A 6 -22.51 -13.97 -5.19
N TYR A 7 -22.92 -13.32 -4.11
CA TYR A 7 -22.55 -11.93 -3.86
C TYR A 7 -21.14 -11.89 -3.30
N VAL A 8 -20.27 -11.08 -3.90
CA VAL A 8 -18.90 -10.87 -3.41
C VAL A 8 -18.97 -9.82 -2.31
N GLN A 9 -18.79 -10.26 -1.07
CA GLN A 9 -18.72 -9.35 0.09
C GLN A 9 -17.43 -8.54 0.06
N SER A 10 -17.50 -7.31 0.55
CA SER A 10 -16.33 -6.44 0.71
C SER A 10 -15.35 -7.03 1.72
N VAL A 11 -14.07 -6.64 1.58
CA VAL A 11 -13.05 -6.98 2.56
C VAL A 11 -13.14 -6.03 3.76
N HIS A 12 -13.33 -6.58 4.94
CA HIS A 12 -13.38 -5.86 6.21
C HIS A 12 -11.98 -5.49 6.71
N PHE A 13 -11.31 -4.55 6.04
CA PHE A 13 -9.97 -4.12 6.46
C PHE A 13 -9.93 -3.51 7.88
N GLU A 14 -11.08 -3.12 8.45
CA GLU A 14 -11.22 -2.69 9.85
C GLU A 14 -10.85 -3.76 10.87
N ASP A 15 -10.92 -5.03 10.49
CA ASP A 15 -10.56 -6.15 11.37
C ASP A 15 -9.04 -6.27 11.53
N PHE A 16 -8.27 -5.64 10.63
CA PHE A 16 -6.83 -5.53 10.77
C PHE A 16 -6.47 -4.36 11.69
N ASP A 17 -5.47 -4.54 12.52
CA ASP A 17 -4.73 -3.41 13.10
C ASP A 17 -3.84 -2.73 12.02
N GLY A 18 -3.12 -1.68 12.41
CA GLY A 18 -2.21 -0.99 11.50
C GLY A 18 -1.13 -1.91 10.92
N ARG A 19 -0.53 -2.74 11.76
CA ARG A 19 0.58 -3.63 11.41
C ARG A 19 0.12 -4.77 10.52
N GLN A 20 -1.04 -5.35 10.78
CA GLN A 20 -1.65 -6.38 9.96
C GLN A 20 -2.02 -5.84 8.57
N PHE A 21 -2.52 -4.60 8.50
CA PHE A 21 -2.80 -3.95 7.22
C PHE A 21 -1.52 -3.67 6.43
N GLU A 22 -0.48 -3.12 7.08
CA GLU A 22 0.84 -2.94 6.47
C GLU A 22 1.42 -4.27 5.97
N ARG A 23 1.30 -5.33 6.76
CA ARG A 23 1.75 -6.68 6.36
C ARG A 23 1.04 -7.18 5.11
N LEU A 24 -0.26 -6.94 4.98
CA LEU A 24 -1.04 -7.29 3.80
C LEU A 24 -0.57 -6.50 2.57
N VAL A 25 -0.36 -5.19 2.71
CA VAL A 25 0.18 -4.34 1.64
C VAL A 25 1.59 -4.80 1.23
N PHE A 26 2.48 -5.07 2.20
CA PHE A 26 3.81 -5.61 1.94
C PHE A 26 3.74 -6.92 1.16
N ALA A 27 2.88 -7.85 1.59
CA ALA A 27 2.73 -9.14 0.93
C ALA A 27 2.12 -9.04 -0.48
N TYR A 28 1.29 -8.01 -0.74
CA TYR A 28 0.80 -7.67 -2.07
C TYR A 28 1.93 -7.13 -2.95
N LEU A 29 2.69 -6.14 -2.46
CA LEU A 29 3.82 -5.56 -3.19
C LEU A 29 4.86 -6.63 -3.54
N ALA A 30 5.23 -7.48 -2.59
CA ALA A 30 6.19 -8.56 -2.77
C ALA A 30 5.80 -9.56 -3.87
N ARG A 31 4.50 -9.69 -4.19
CA ARG A 31 4.01 -10.59 -5.24
C ARG A 31 3.87 -9.93 -6.62
N THR A 32 3.55 -8.64 -6.65
CA THR A 32 3.06 -7.98 -7.85
C THR A 32 4.15 -7.26 -8.65
N GLU A 33 5.32 -7.05 -8.07
CA GLU A 33 6.41 -6.33 -8.72
C GLU A 33 7.75 -7.06 -8.60
N LYS A 34 8.70 -6.70 -9.47
CA LYS A 34 10.06 -7.22 -9.46
C LYS A 34 10.93 -6.32 -8.59
N TRP A 35 11.34 -6.83 -7.43
CA TRP A 35 12.11 -6.08 -6.45
C TRP A 35 13.58 -6.49 -6.48
N LEU A 36 14.48 -5.52 -6.49
CA LEU A 36 15.88 -5.70 -6.09
C LEU A 36 15.96 -5.77 -4.56
N SER A 37 15.15 -4.96 -3.86
CA SER A 37 14.99 -5.01 -2.42
C SER A 37 13.59 -4.52 -2.02
N LEU A 38 13.07 -5.01 -0.90
CA LEU A 38 11.78 -4.61 -0.34
C LEU A 38 11.79 -4.81 1.17
N GLU A 39 11.73 -3.71 1.92
CA GLU A 39 11.83 -3.68 3.37
C GLU A 39 10.53 -3.16 3.99
N TRP A 40 10.00 -3.89 4.97
CA TRP A 40 8.89 -3.44 5.80
C TRP A 40 9.44 -2.76 7.07
N TYR A 41 9.51 -1.44 7.07
CA TYR A 41 10.00 -0.66 8.20
C TYR A 41 8.95 -0.53 9.31
N GLY A 42 7.66 -0.43 8.94
CA GLY A 42 6.49 -0.32 9.83
C GLY A 42 6.34 -1.39 10.93
N GLN A 43 7.16 -2.45 10.91
CA GLN A 43 7.07 -3.58 11.85
C GLN A 43 7.18 -3.20 13.33
N THR A 44 8.04 -2.23 13.65
CA THR A 44 8.31 -1.81 15.03
C THR A 44 7.56 -0.54 15.43
N GLY A 45 6.88 0.09 14.47
CA GLY A 45 6.19 1.37 14.63
C GLY A 45 7.15 2.57 14.59
N SER A 46 6.58 3.74 14.27
CA SER A 46 7.24 5.06 14.24
C SER A 46 8.14 5.37 13.02
N ASP A 47 7.83 4.84 11.84
CA ASP A 47 8.73 4.95 10.69
C ASP A 47 8.69 6.24 9.87
N LEU A 48 8.29 7.36 10.48
CA LEU A 48 8.25 8.67 9.80
C LEU A 48 7.47 8.57 8.47
N GLY A 49 6.34 7.85 8.48
CA GLY A 49 5.48 7.69 7.31
C GLY A 49 6.04 6.77 6.21
N ARG A 50 7.13 6.04 6.46
CA ARG A 50 7.71 5.02 5.58
C ARG A 50 7.35 3.65 6.10
N ASP A 51 6.17 3.15 5.74
CA ASP A 51 5.80 1.83 6.25
C ASP A 51 6.56 0.76 5.46
N ILE A 52 6.69 0.92 4.14
CA ILE A 52 7.44 0.00 3.26
C ILE A 52 8.34 0.81 2.32
N TRP A 53 9.57 0.36 2.15
CA TRP A 53 10.51 0.88 1.17
C TRP A 53 10.93 -0.22 0.21
N GLY A 54 11.09 0.09 -1.07
CA GLY A 54 11.56 -0.90 -2.03
C GLY A 54 12.30 -0.28 -3.19
N ILE A 55 13.17 -1.09 -3.79
CA ILE A 55 13.89 -0.76 -5.02
C ILE A 55 13.36 -1.72 -6.09
N ARG A 56 12.55 -1.20 -7.00
CA ARG A 56 11.94 -1.95 -8.10
C ARG A 56 12.89 -2.01 -9.28
N ASP A 57 13.06 -3.20 -9.85
CA ASP A 57 13.78 -3.41 -11.10
C ASP A 57 12.88 -3.01 -12.28
N LEU A 58 13.35 -2.09 -13.13
CA LEU A 58 12.66 -1.69 -14.36
C LEU A 58 13.19 -2.43 -15.60
N GLY A 59 14.19 -3.29 -15.43
CA GLY A 59 14.94 -3.91 -16.51
C GLY A 59 16.05 -3.00 -17.04
N GLU A 60 16.95 -3.59 -17.83
CA GLU A 60 18.03 -2.86 -18.53
C GLU A 60 18.96 -2.08 -17.58
N GLY A 61 19.16 -2.58 -16.36
CA GLY A 61 19.99 -1.94 -15.34
C GLY A 61 19.36 -0.69 -14.70
N ARG A 62 18.09 -0.39 -14.99
CA ARG A 62 17.36 0.73 -14.38
C ARG A 62 16.59 0.27 -13.15
N SER A 63 16.54 1.12 -12.14
CA SER A 63 15.76 0.88 -10.93
C SER A 63 14.95 2.11 -10.52
N GLU A 64 13.91 1.87 -9.73
CA GLU A 64 13.08 2.91 -9.14
C GLU A 64 12.91 2.68 -7.63
N THR A 65 13.08 3.73 -6.84
CA THR A 65 12.80 3.69 -5.40
C THR A 65 11.34 4.02 -5.14
N ILE A 66 10.67 3.16 -4.38
CA ILE A 66 9.26 3.26 -4.04
C ILE A 66 9.13 3.32 -2.53
N CYS A 67 8.40 4.32 -2.04
CA CYS A 67 7.99 4.39 -0.64
C CYS A 67 6.48 4.22 -0.56
N ALA A 68 6.01 3.23 0.21
CA ALA A 68 4.60 3.05 0.48
C ALA A 68 4.25 3.45 1.92
N GLN A 69 3.20 4.26 2.06
CA GLN A 69 2.56 4.58 3.31
C GLN A 69 1.19 3.90 3.37
N CYS A 70 0.93 3.19 4.46
CA CYS A 70 -0.24 2.39 4.73
C CYS A 70 -1.04 3.03 5.87
N VAL A 71 -2.29 3.41 5.60
CA VAL A 71 -3.15 4.07 6.60
C VAL A 71 -4.43 3.28 6.80
N ASN A 72 -4.46 2.48 7.86
CA ASN A 72 -5.66 1.75 8.28
C ASN A 72 -6.51 2.58 9.27
N ARG A 73 -7.34 3.49 8.76
CA ARG A 73 -8.28 4.29 9.56
C ARG A 73 -9.63 4.42 8.86
N CYS A 74 -10.70 4.67 9.64
CA CYS A 74 -12.05 4.91 9.09
C CYS A 74 -12.14 6.23 8.31
N ARG A 75 -11.37 7.24 8.73
CA ARG A 75 -11.42 8.58 8.13
C ARG A 75 -10.02 9.11 7.88
N LEU A 76 -9.75 9.40 6.61
CA LEU A 76 -8.52 10.05 6.19
C LEU A 76 -8.61 11.57 6.42
N THR A 77 -7.59 12.12 7.09
CA THR A 77 -7.41 13.57 7.22
C THR A 77 -6.25 14.01 6.37
N PHE A 78 -6.33 15.24 5.84
CA PHE A 78 -5.22 15.80 5.05
C PHE A 78 -3.93 15.87 5.86
N ALA A 79 -3.98 16.20 7.15
CA ALA A 79 -2.79 16.24 8.02
C ALA A 79 -2.03 14.90 8.04
N LYS A 80 -2.74 13.77 8.02
CA LYS A 80 -2.12 12.44 7.99
C LYS A 80 -1.60 12.07 6.61
N ALA A 81 -2.35 12.39 5.56
CA ALA A 81 -1.90 12.16 4.19
C ALA A 81 -0.72 13.06 3.80
N LYS A 82 -0.65 14.28 4.35
CA LYS A 82 0.48 15.22 4.22
C LYS A 82 1.68 14.77 5.05
N GLY A 83 1.44 14.21 6.22
CA GLY A 83 2.48 13.75 7.14
C GLY A 83 3.44 12.76 6.49
N GLY A 84 2.93 11.85 5.64
CA GLY A 84 3.77 10.89 4.91
C GLY A 84 4.83 11.54 4.05
N PRO A 85 4.46 12.21 2.94
CA PRO A 85 5.43 12.82 2.02
C PRO A 85 6.45 13.73 2.73
N CYS A 86 6.02 14.58 3.67
CA CYS A 86 6.96 15.44 4.42
C CYS A 86 7.95 14.65 5.29
N GLN A 87 7.51 13.56 5.92
CA GLN A 87 8.38 12.77 6.78
C GLN A 87 9.34 11.88 5.98
N VAL A 88 8.91 11.41 4.80
CA VAL A 88 9.73 10.65 3.86
C VAL A 88 10.92 11.47 3.35
N LEU A 89 10.77 12.78 3.14
CA LEU A 89 11.89 13.63 2.70
C LEU A 89 13.01 13.78 3.73
N ASN A 90 12.69 13.63 5.02
CA ASN A 90 13.65 13.79 6.10
C ASN A 90 14.37 12.48 6.47
N ALA A 91 14.14 11.42 5.68
CA ALA A 91 14.67 10.10 5.93
C ALA A 91 16.07 9.89 5.32
N PRO A 92 16.90 9.02 5.91
CA PRO A 92 18.25 8.72 5.41
C PRO A 92 18.29 8.10 4.01
N ASN A 93 17.20 7.51 3.54
CA ASN A 93 17.10 6.87 2.23
C ASN A 93 16.89 7.89 1.08
N GLY A 94 16.74 9.18 1.41
CA GLY A 94 16.47 10.24 0.45
C GLY A 94 15.03 10.25 -0.07
N THR A 95 14.79 11.08 -1.08
CA THR A 95 13.47 11.23 -1.71
C THR A 95 13.19 10.04 -2.63
N PRO A 96 12.06 9.32 -2.46
CA PRO A 96 11.71 8.24 -3.36
C PRO A 96 11.33 8.81 -4.73
N HIS A 97 11.55 8.01 -5.76
CA HIS A 97 11.05 8.34 -7.08
C HIS A 97 9.52 8.29 -7.13
N ARG A 98 8.91 7.30 -6.47
CA ARG A 98 7.46 7.10 -6.42
C ARG A 98 6.98 6.92 -4.99
N PHE A 99 5.88 7.60 -4.68
CA PHE A 99 5.19 7.48 -3.39
C PHE A 99 3.84 6.80 -3.57
N ARG A 100 3.60 5.72 -2.84
CA ARG A 100 2.33 4.99 -2.83
C ARG A 100 1.60 5.22 -1.53
N PHE A 101 0.41 5.78 -1.60
CA PHE A 101 -0.44 5.96 -0.44
C PHE A 101 -1.58 4.95 -0.49
N VAL A 102 -1.53 3.93 0.37
CA VAL A 102 -2.56 2.90 0.48
C VAL A 102 -3.36 3.13 1.76
N THR A 103 -4.67 3.25 1.66
CA THR A 103 -5.51 3.47 2.84
C THR A 103 -6.76 2.62 2.81
N ARG A 104 -7.25 2.21 3.98
CA ARG A 104 -8.57 1.60 4.10
C ARG A 104 -9.71 2.57 3.74
N SER A 105 -9.55 3.86 4.03
CA SER A 105 -10.61 4.86 3.83
C SER A 105 -10.94 5.07 2.36
N ALA A 106 -12.17 5.51 2.08
CA ALA A 106 -12.48 6.17 0.83
C ALA A 106 -11.65 7.47 0.68
N VAL A 107 -11.23 7.77 -0.55
CA VAL A 107 -10.45 8.99 -0.86
C VAL A 107 -11.17 9.79 -1.93
N SER A 108 -11.62 11.00 -1.59
CA SER A 108 -12.27 11.90 -2.53
C SER A 108 -11.30 12.41 -3.59
N ALA A 109 -11.81 12.76 -4.78
CA ALA A 109 -10.99 13.33 -5.86
C ALA A 109 -10.20 14.56 -5.40
N LYS A 110 -10.83 15.44 -4.59
CA LYS A 110 -10.16 16.60 -3.99
C LYS A 110 -8.98 16.19 -3.10
N MET A 111 -9.16 15.18 -2.24
CA MET A 111 -8.10 14.69 -1.38
C MET A 111 -6.97 14.08 -2.20
N ARG A 112 -7.28 13.29 -3.24
CA ARG A 112 -6.27 12.73 -4.15
C ARG A 112 -5.41 13.81 -4.79
N GLY A 113 -6.05 14.80 -5.40
CA GLY A 113 -5.33 15.92 -6.02
C GLY A 113 -4.47 16.69 -5.01
N THR A 114 -4.94 16.86 -3.77
CA THR A 114 -4.18 17.55 -2.73
C THR A 114 -2.94 16.74 -2.31
N ILE A 115 -3.06 15.42 -2.15
CA ILE A 115 -1.94 14.54 -1.79
C ILE A 115 -0.91 14.49 -2.93
N GLN A 116 -1.36 14.30 -4.17
CA GLN A 116 -0.49 14.27 -5.34
C GLN A 116 0.26 15.58 -5.53
N ALA A 117 -0.45 16.71 -5.53
CA ALA A 117 0.18 18.02 -5.65
C ALA A 117 1.21 18.25 -4.53
N HIS A 118 0.92 17.79 -3.31
CA HIS A 118 1.85 17.89 -2.21
C HIS A 118 3.09 17.02 -2.40
N ALA A 119 2.96 15.77 -2.83
CA ALA A 119 4.09 14.88 -3.10
C ALA A 119 5.01 15.45 -4.20
N LEU A 120 4.42 15.91 -5.31
CA LEU A 120 5.15 16.50 -6.44
C LEU A 120 5.88 17.78 -6.04
N ALA A 121 5.23 18.66 -5.28
CA ALA A 121 5.85 19.90 -4.77
C ALA A 121 7.05 19.65 -3.85
N ASN A 122 7.18 18.43 -3.33
CA ASN A 122 8.25 18.00 -2.45
C ASN A 122 9.33 17.17 -3.20
N GLY A 123 9.30 17.12 -4.53
CA GLY A 123 10.35 16.49 -5.35
C GLY A 123 10.15 15.00 -5.62
N ILE A 124 9.04 14.40 -5.19
CA ILE A 124 8.67 13.04 -5.58
C ILE A 124 8.16 13.09 -7.02
N ARG A 125 8.61 12.17 -7.90
CA ARG A 125 8.24 12.21 -9.33
C ARG A 125 6.80 11.77 -9.56
N ASP A 126 6.38 10.72 -8.85
CA ASP A 126 5.07 10.10 -9.04
C ASP A 126 4.39 9.79 -7.69
N CYS A 127 3.07 9.96 -7.64
CA CYS A 127 2.26 9.64 -6.46
C CYS A 127 1.01 8.84 -6.83
N ASP A 128 0.98 7.58 -6.39
CA ASP A 128 -0.17 6.69 -6.52
C ASP A 128 -0.97 6.67 -5.23
N ILE A 129 -2.30 6.64 -5.35
CA ILE A 129 -3.20 6.61 -4.20
C ILE A 129 -4.19 5.49 -4.42
N SER A 130 -4.25 4.56 -3.46
CA SER A 130 -5.20 3.45 -3.43
C SER A 130 -6.09 3.58 -2.19
N SER A 131 -7.36 3.81 -2.41
CA SER A 131 -8.42 3.67 -1.40
C SER A 131 -8.68 2.20 -1.09
N GLY A 132 -9.44 1.93 -0.02
CA GLY A 132 -9.71 0.56 0.41
C GLY A 132 -10.37 -0.27 -0.69
N ALA A 133 -11.36 0.30 -1.37
CA ALA A 133 -12.05 -0.37 -2.47
C ALA A 133 -11.12 -0.65 -3.67
N GLU A 134 -10.25 0.29 -4.04
CA GLU A 134 -9.28 0.06 -5.13
C GLU A 134 -8.25 -1.01 -4.74
N PHE A 135 -7.77 -0.98 -3.50
CA PHE A 135 -6.83 -1.97 -3.01
C PHE A 135 -7.44 -3.37 -2.94
N GLU A 136 -8.71 -3.48 -2.56
CA GLU A 136 -9.47 -4.73 -2.63
C GLU A 136 -9.51 -5.28 -4.05
N GLU A 137 -9.84 -4.46 -5.05
CA GLU A 137 -9.84 -4.90 -6.46
C GLU A 137 -8.46 -5.33 -6.95
N PHE A 138 -7.40 -4.65 -6.51
CA PHE A 138 -6.02 -5.06 -6.82
C PHE A 138 -5.65 -6.40 -6.18
N LEU A 139 -6.08 -6.64 -4.94
CA LEU A 139 -5.90 -7.93 -4.28
C LEU A 139 -6.66 -9.04 -5.03
N ARG A 140 -7.91 -8.79 -5.44
CA ARG A 140 -8.71 -9.78 -6.18
C ARG A 140 -8.08 -10.10 -7.54
N ARG A 141 -7.58 -9.09 -8.25
CA ARG A 141 -6.99 -9.26 -9.59
C ARG A 141 -5.64 -9.97 -9.55
N ASP A 142 -4.72 -9.52 -8.68
CA ASP A 142 -3.30 -9.89 -8.79
C ASP A 142 -2.82 -10.81 -7.66
N ALA A 143 -3.59 -10.94 -6.58
CA ALA A 143 -3.14 -11.63 -5.38
C ALA A 143 -4.30 -12.30 -4.61
N GLU A 144 -5.25 -12.95 -5.29
CA GLU A 144 -6.42 -13.55 -4.64
C GLU A 144 -6.05 -14.53 -3.52
N SER A 145 -4.93 -15.26 -3.66
CA SER A 145 -4.38 -16.13 -2.61
C SER A 145 -4.06 -15.40 -1.29
N LEU A 146 -3.81 -14.09 -1.32
CA LEU A 146 -3.68 -13.29 -0.11
C LEU A 146 -4.99 -13.14 0.63
N LEU A 147 -6.10 -12.97 -0.09
CA LEU A 147 -7.43 -12.85 0.53
C LEU A 147 -7.76 -14.15 1.26
N LYS A 148 -7.56 -15.29 0.60
CA LYS A 148 -7.74 -16.62 1.21
C LYS A 148 -6.91 -16.80 2.47
N ARG A 149 -5.63 -16.41 2.43
CA ARG A 149 -4.72 -16.56 3.57
C ARG A 149 -5.02 -15.61 4.73
N PHE A 150 -5.16 -14.32 4.44
CA PHE A 150 -5.24 -13.27 5.47
C PHE A 150 -6.66 -13.05 5.98
N ILE A 151 -7.68 -13.46 5.23
CA ILE A 151 -9.10 -13.25 5.56
C ILE A 151 -9.79 -14.58 5.82
N GLU A 152 -9.66 -15.55 4.91
CA GLU A 152 -10.34 -16.85 5.06
C GLU A 152 -9.58 -17.82 5.98
N GLY A 153 -8.36 -17.46 6.39
CA GLY A 153 -7.55 -18.25 7.31
C GLY A 153 -6.95 -19.51 6.67
N GLU A 154 -6.92 -19.60 5.34
CA GLU A 154 -6.28 -20.71 4.64
C GLU A 154 -4.77 -20.71 4.93
N VAL A 155 -4.31 -21.75 5.63
CA VAL A 155 -2.89 -22.01 5.82
C VAL A 155 -2.24 -22.41 4.49
N PHE A 156 -0.95 -22.10 4.32
CA PHE A 156 -0.21 -22.66 3.20
C PHE A 156 -0.25 -24.19 3.29
N PRO A 157 -0.34 -24.92 2.16
CA PRO A 157 -0.02 -26.33 2.18
C PRO A 157 1.40 -26.47 2.76
N ASP A 158 1.53 -27.22 3.85
CA ASP A 158 2.80 -27.61 4.45
C ASP A 158 3.50 -28.62 3.53
N THR A 159 3.77 -28.24 2.28
CA THR A 159 4.29 -29.08 1.18
C THR A 159 3.46 -30.31 0.81
#